data_AF-A0A5S3UWV7-F1
#
_entry.id   AF-A0A5S3UWV7-F1
#
_cell.length_a   1.000
_cell.length_b   1.000
_cell.length_c   1.000
_cell.angle_alpha   90.00
_cell.angle_beta   90.00
_cell.angle_gamma   90.00
#
_symmetry.space_group_name_H-M   'P 1'
#
loop_
_entity.id
_entity.type
_entity.pdbx_description
1 polymer ?
#
loop_
_entity_poly.entity_id
_entity_poly.type
_entity_poly.pdbx_seq_one_letter_code
_entity_poly.pdbx_strand_id
1 'polypeptide(L)' 'MYGLNGPESDSVMDGCYVNYPDLDLPNRQTLYYKDNYPRLLRIKTQLDPHNSLYHAQSIELLS' A
#
# COMPACT_ATOMS: atom_id res chain seq x y z
N MET A 1 -0.39 0.64 19.10
CA MET A 1 -1.50 0.97 18.19
C MET A 1 -1.12 2.13 17.28
N TYR A 2 -0.55 3.22 17.81
CA TYR A 2 0.05 4.29 17.00
C TYR A 2 1.35 4.78 17.66
N GLY A 3 2.45 4.84 16.89
CA GLY A 3 3.65 5.59 17.27
C GLY A 3 3.41 7.09 17.14
N LEU A 4 4.43 7.92 17.39
CA LEU A 4 4.33 9.38 17.26
C LEU A 4 3.88 9.83 15.85
N ASN A 5 4.07 8.98 14.84
CA ASN A 5 3.79 9.27 13.43
C ASN A 5 2.65 8.44 12.83
N GLY A 6 1.89 7.71 13.65
CA GLY A 6 0.82 6.82 13.18
C GLY A 6 1.18 5.33 13.26
N PRO A 7 0.51 4.45 12.50
CA PRO A 7 0.73 3.01 12.57
C PRO A 7 2.09 2.65 11.95
N GLU A 8 2.83 1.79 12.65
CA GLU A 8 4.13 1.27 12.22
C GLU A 8 4.13 -0.25 12.39
N SER A 9 4.80 -0.96 11.48
CA SER A 9 5.06 -2.39 11.66
C SER A 9 6.20 -2.59 12.66
N ASP A 10 5.96 -3.39 13.68
CA ASP A 10 6.92 -3.72 14.74
C ASP A 10 6.80 -5.20 15.16
N SER A 11 7.27 -5.58 16.36
CA SER A 11 7.17 -6.96 16.85
C SER A 11 5.76 -7.37 17.30
N VAL A 12 4.82 -6.42 17.39
CA VAL A 12 3.45 -6.61 17.88
C VAL A 12 2.43 -6.39 16.77
N MET A 13 2.68 -5.45 15.86
CA MET A 13 1.80 -5.03 14.76
C MET A 13 2.46 -5.28 13.40
N ASP A 14 1.70 -5.78 12.43
CA ASP A 14 2.26 -6.18 11.13
C ASP A 14 1.74 -5.34 9.95
N GLY A 15 1.26 -4.12 10.23
CA GLY A 15 0.73 -3.20 9.23
C GLY A 15 -0.78 -3.00 9.32
N CYS A 16 -1.40 -2.70 8.18
CA CYS A 16 -2.82 -2.36 8.05
C CYS A 16 -3.51 -3.29 7.03
N TYR A 17 -4.83 -3.37 7.11
CA TYR A 17 -5.62 -4.19 6.20
C TYR A 17 -6.32 -3.33 5.15
N VAL A 18 -6.08 -3.60 3.85
CA VAL A 18 -6.53 -2.76 2.73
C VAL A 18 -8.05 -2.53 2.66
N ASN A 19 -8.86 -3.46 3.17
CA ASN A 19 -10.32 -3.28 3.21
C ASN A 19 -10.80 -2.32 4.31
N TYR A 20 -9.90 -1.82 5.15
CA TYR A 20 -10.12 -0.68 6.03
C TYR A 20 -9.29 0.51 5.53
N PRO A 21 -9.71 1.18 4.45
CA PRO A 21 -8.92 2.23 3.83
C PRO A 21 -8.86 3.47 4.72
N ASP A 22 -7.65 4.02 4.87
CA ASP A 22 -7.37 5.26 5.59
C ASP A 22 -6.47 6.16 4.73
N LEU A 23 -6.99 7.30 4.27
CA LEU A 23 -6.26 8.23 3.40
C LEU A 23 -5.09 8.92 4.11
N ASP A 24 -5.14 9.00 5.43
CA ASP A 24 -4.09 9.63 6.24
C ASP A 24 -2.94 8.66 6.56
N LEU A 25 -3.01 7.42 6.04
CA LEU A 25 -2.03 6.37 6.29
C LEU A 25 -0.68 6.66 5.61
N PRO A 26 0.40 6.93 6.38
CA PRO A 26 1.73 7.11 5.81
C PRO A 26 2.29 5.76 5.31
N ASN A 27 3.20 5.78 4.35
CA ASN A 27 3.90 4.56 3.87
C ASN A 27 2.95 3.39 3.53
N ARG A 28 1.74 3.70 3.03
CA ARG A 28 0.67 2.72 2.74
C ARG A 28 1.12 1.54 1.89
N GLN A 29 2.12 1.74 1.04
CA GLN A 29 2.74 0.70 0.21
C GLN A 29 3.27 -0.44 1.08
N THR A 30 4.04 -0.11 2.11
CA THR A 30 4.62 -1.07 3.05
C THR A 30 3.57 -1.54 4.05
N LEU A 31 2.75 -0.63 4.60
CA LEU A 31 1.79 -1.00 5.65
C LEU A 31 0.68 -1.94 5.15
N TYR A 32 0.22 -1.82 3.90
CA TYR A 32 -0.77 -2.75 3.36
C TYR A 32 -0.17 -4.02 2.74
N TYR A 33 1.00 -3.92 2.10
CA TYR A 33 1.47 -4.98 1.19
C TYR A 33 2.86 -5.53 1.51
N LYS A 34 3.60 -4.91 2.42
CA LYS A 34 4.96 -5.32 2.82
C LYS A 34 5.84 -5.58 1.59
N ASP A 35 6.62 -6.66 1.61
CA ASP A 35 7.53 -7.06 0.53
C ASP A 35 6.82 -7.46 -0.77
N ASN A 36 5.48 -7.56 -0.78
CA ASN A 36 4.73 -7.87 -1.99
C ASN A 36 4.50 -6.63 -2.88
N TYR A 37 4.65 -5.41 -2.36
CA TYR A 37 4.36 -4.19 -3.13
C TYR A 37 5.10 -4.14 -4.48
N PRO A 38 6.40 -4.46 -4.59
CA PRO A 38 7.10 -4.49 -5.89
C PRO A 38 6.50 -5.47 -6.90
N ARG A 39 5.97 -6.62 -6.45
CA ARG A 39 5.28 -7.57 -7.33
C ARG A 39 3.94 -7.02 -7.81
N LEU A 40 3.22 -6.31 -6.95
CA LEU A 40 1.96 -5.67 -7.30
C LEU A 40 2.15 -4.55 -8.33
N LEU A 41 3.20 -3.72 -8.19
CA LEU A 41 3.57 -2.71 -9.19
C LEU A 41 3.76 -3.35 -10.58
N ARG A 42 4.50 -4.46 -10.65
CA ARG A 42 4.73 -5.20 -11.93
C ARG A 42 3.42 -5.69 -12.54
N ILE A 43 2.54 -6.28 -11.74
CA ILE A 43 1.24 -6.80 -12.21
C ILE A 43 0.35 -5.65 -12.67
N LYS A 44 0.29 -4.56 -11.90
CA LYS A 44 -0.49 -3.36 -12.25
C LYS A 44 -0.03 -2.75 -13.57
N THR A 45 1.27 -2.59 -13.76
CA THR A 45 1.84 -2.10 -15.03
C THR A 45 1.55 -3.04 -16.22
N GLN A 46 1.55 -4.36 -16.00
CA GLN A 46 1.26 -5.33 -17.06
C GLN A 46 -0.21 -5.36 -17.46
N LEU A 47 -1.12 -5.31 -16.48
CA LEU A 47 -2.55 -5.49 -16.70
C LEU A 47 -3.31 -4.19 -16.95
N ASP A 48 -2.80 -3.06 -16.44
CA ASP A 48 -3.41 -1.74 -16.57
C ASP A 48 -2.34 -0.65 -16.82
N PRO A 49 -1.64 -0.69 -17.98
CA PRO A 49 -0.54 0.22 -18.29
C PRO A 49 -0.96 1.69 -18.43
N HIS A 50 -2.24 1.96 -18.64
CA HIS A 50 -2.79 3.31 -18.72
C HIS A 50 -3.39 3.80 -17.39
N ASN A 51 -3.25 3.01 -16.32
CA ASN A 51 -3.78 3.30 -14.99
C ASN A 51 -5.29 3.65 -14.99
N SER A 52 -6.08 2.94 -15.80
CA SER A 52 -7.53 3.16 -15.93
C SER A 52 -8.30 2.73 -14.68
N LEU A 53 -7.81 1.74 -13.93
CA LEU A 53 -8.38 1.26 -12.67
C LEU A 53 -7.68 1.93 -11.49
N TYR A 54 -8.13 3.11 -11.10
CA TYR A 54 -7.45 3.93 -10.10
C TYR A 54 -8.40 4.55 -9.04
N HIS A 55 -7.88 4.68 -7.83
CA HIS A 55 -8.40 5.49 -6.72
C HIS A 55 -7.23 6.01 -5.86
N ALA A 56 -7.51 6.83 -4.86
CA ALA A 56 -6.51 7.55 -4.05
C ALA A 56 -5.42 6.67 -3.39
N GLN A 57 -5.66 5.37 -3.21
CA GLN A 57 -4.70 4.41 -2.64
C GLN A 57 -4.47 3.17 -3.51
N SER A 58 -4.73 3.28 -4.82
CA SER A 58 -4.40 2.19 -5.74
C SER A 58 -2.90 1.88 -5.75
N ILE A 59 -2.59 0.64 -6.15
CA ILE A 59 -1.23 0.27 -6.56
C ILE A 59 -0.82 1.19 -7.71
N GLU A 60 0.37 1.79 -7.59
CA GLU A 60 0.93 2.68 -8.58
C GLU A 60 1.51 1.90 -9.78
N LEU A 61 1.87 2.62 -10.86
CA LEU A 61 2.66 2.02 -11.93
C LEU A 61 4.12 1.95 -11.51
N LEU A 62 4.81 0.89 -11.93
CA LEU A 62 6.27 0.86 -11.88
C LEU A 62 6.84 1.99 -12.75
N SER A 63 7.61 2.90 -12.13
CA SER A 63 8.32 4.01 -12.79
C SER A 63 9.56 3.54 -13.55
#